data_AF-A0A933LRA5-F1
#
_entry.id   AF-A0A933LRA5-F1
#
_cell.length_a   1.000
_cell.length_b   1.000
_cell.length_c   1.000
_cell.angle_alpha   90.00
_cell.angle_beta   90.00
_cell.angle_gamma   90.00
#
_symmetry.space_group_name_H-M   'P 1'
#
loop_
_entity.id
_entity.type
_entity.pdbx_description
1 polymer ?
#
loop_
_entity_poly.entity_id
_entity_poly.type
_entity_poly.pdbx_seq_one_letter_code
_entity_poly.pdbx_strand_id
1 'polypeptide(L)'
;MRPLILSLVERGWRDARMRALELPQDMVVVHLVKGRLPRSVRALIGGTHPVRMIGTPRMAFWPLAWAWCVGAWMTGRLQAVWVDHPRSYERLARLAHRFGVEIVLITHDAYRAVV
;
A
#
# COMPACT_ATOMS: atom_id res chain seq x y z
N MET A 1 -19.04 3.95 2.90
CA MET A 1 -18.00 2.93 2.57
C MET A 1 -16.69 3.39 3.18
N ARG A 2 -15.87 2.51 3.75
CA ARG A 2 -14.58 2.92 4.35
C ARG A 2 -13.56 3.31 3.27
N PRO A 3 -12.85 4.46 3.43
CA PRO A 3 -11.74 4.84 2.56
C PRO A 3 -10.66 3.76 2.52
N LEU A 4 -9.93 3.69 1.40
CA LEU A 4 -8.91 2.68 1.15
C LEU A 4 -7.60 3.34 0.74
N ILE A 5 -6.53 2.92 1.40
CA ILE A 5 -5.15 3.18 1.00
C ILE A 5 -4.57 1.89 0.44
N LEU A 6 -4.12 1.94 -0.81
CA LEU A 6 -3.40 0.82 -1.41
C LEU A 6 -1.90 1.03 -1.21
N SER A 7 -1.24 0.14 -0.48
CA SER A 7 0.20 0.23 -0.22
C SER A 7 0.96 -0.80 -1.03
N LEU A 8 1.78 -0.34 -1.97
CA LEU A 8 2.64 -1.16 -2.81
C LEU A 8 4.01 -1.31 -2.16
N VAL A 9 4.32 -2.52 -1.72
CA VAL A 9 5.51 -2.83 -0.93
C VAL A 9 6.44 -3.73 -1.73
N GLU A 10 7.57 -3.21 -2.18
CA GLU A 10 8.58 -3.91 -2.96
C GLU A 10 9.84 -4.28 -2.19
N ARG A 11 10.20 -3.54 -1.13
CA ARG A 11 11.44 -3.71 -0.37
C ARG A 11 11.23 -4.02 1.11
N GLY A 12 10.21 -3.45 1.77
CA GLY A 12 10.06 -3.60 3.21
C GLY A 12 8.62 -3.47 3.71
N TRP A 13 8.03 -4.58 4.16
CA TRP A 13 6.63 -4.60 4.66
C TRP A 13 6.47 -4.08 6.10
N ARG A 14 7.55 -4.09 6.88
CA ARG A 14 7.50 -3.73 8.31
C ARG A 14 7.14 -2.26 8.50
N ASP A 15 7.80 -1.35 7.80
CA ASP A 15 7.60 0.10 7.99
C ASP A 15 6.27 0.57 7.39
N ALA A 16 5.89 -0.03 6.25
CA ALA A 16 4.56 0.15 5.68
C ALA A 16 3.47 -0.25 6.69
N ARG A 17 3.65 -1.38 7.39
CA ARG A 17 2.73 -1.82 8.45
C ARG A 17 2.73 -0.85 9.63
N MET A 18 3.89 -0.44 10.14
CA MET A 18 3.96 0.47 11.29
C MET A 18 3.22 1.77 11.01
N ARG A 19 3.43 2.38 9.83
CA ARG A 19 2.71 3.58 9.42
C ARG A 19 1.21 3.35 9.27
N ALA A 20 0.80 2.16 8.83
CA ALA A 20 -0.62 1.82 8.73
C ALA A 20 -1.31 1.68 10.09
N LEU A 21 -0.56 1.39 11.17
CA LEU A 21 -1.10 1.33 12.53
C LEU A 21 -1.34 2.72 13.15
N GLU A 22 -0.68 3.76 12.63
CA GLU A 22 -0.87 5.16 13.04
C GLU A 22 -2.11 5.80 12.41
N LEU A 23 -2.71 5.17 11.41
CA LEU A 23 -3.87 5.70 10.71
C LEU A 23 -5.18 5.55 11.52
N PRO A 24 -6.16 6.43 11.27
CA PRO A 24 -7.51 6.31 11.82
C PRO A 24 -8.14 4.92 11.55
N GLN A 25 -8.90 4.40 12.52
CA GLN A 25 -9.50 3.05 12.45
C GLN A 25 -10.61 2.89 11.41
N ASP A 26 -11.11 3.99 10.84
CA ASP A 26 -12.10 4.01 9.78
C ASP A 26 -11.47 3.87 8.37
N MET A 27 -10.14 3.99 8.25
CA MET A 27 -9.40 3.75 7.00
C MET A 27 -9.01 2.28 6.82
N VAL A 28 -9.16 1.75 5.61
CA VAL A 28 -8.68 0.41 5.25
C VAL A 28 -7.34 0.53 4.52
N VAL A 29 -6.33 -0.18 4.99
CA VAL A 29 -5.03 -0.25 4.30
C VAL A 29 -4.86 -1.64 3.71
N VAL A 30 -4.58 -1.72 2.42
CA VAL A 30 -4.25 -2.98 1.73
C VAL A 30 -2.81 -2.92 1.26
N HIS A 31 -1.91 -3.65 1.92
CA HIS A 31 -0.54 -3.82 1.47
C HIS A 31 -0.47 -4.94 0.43
N LEU A 32 -0.12 -4.60 -0.80
CA LEU A 32 0.33 -5.55 -1.81
C LEU A 32 1.84 -5.71 -1.67
N VAL A 33 2.29 -6.87 -1.20
CA VAL A 33 3.71 -7.15 -0.96
C VAL A 33 4.28 -7.96 -2.12
N LYS A 34 5.34 -7.45 -2.74
CA LYS A 34 6.04 -8.09 -3.85
C LYS A 34 6.84 -9.29 -3.37
N GLY A 35 6.52 -10.46 -3.90
CA GLY A 35 7.14 -11.73 -3.52
C GLY A 35 6.32 -12.49 -2.47
N ARG A 36 6.96 -13.51 -1.89
CA ARG A 36 6.31 -14.37 -0.91
C ARG A 36 6.40 -13.73 0.47
N LEU A 37 5.26 -13.61 1.16
CA LEU A 37 5.23 -13.33 2.59
C LEU A 37 5.50 -14.65 3.36
N PRO A 38 6.48 -14.69 4.27
CA PRO A 38 6.71 -15.85 5.12
C PRO A 38 5.44 -16.22 5.92
N ARG A 39 5.24 -17.52 6.21
CA ARG A 39 4.09 -17.99 7.03
C ARG A 39 4.01 -17.28 8.38
N SER A 40 5.15 -17.07 9.04
CA SER A 40 5.26 -16.34 10.31
C SER A 40 4.70 -14.93 10.20
N VAL A 41 5.00 -14.22 9.11
CA VAL A 41 4.47 -12.87 8.87
C VAL A 41 2.96 -12.93 8.63
N ARG A 42 2.47 -13.87 7.82
CA ARG A 42 1.01 -14.05 7.55
C ARG A 42 0.18 -14.27 8.81
N ALA A 43 0.72 -14.98 9.80
CA ALA A 43 0.06 -15.19 11.08
C ALA A 43 -0.08 -13.91 11.92
N LEU A 44 0.85 -12.94 11.76
CA LEU A 44 0.84 -11.66 12.47
C LEU A 44 -0.11 -10.61 11.84
N ILE A 45 -0.69 -10.90 10.67
CA ILE A 45 -1.49 -9.95 9.88
C ILE A 45 -2.97 -10.02 10.26
N GLY A 46 -3.44 -11.17 10.73
CA GLY A 46 -4.83 -11.35 11.13
C GLY A 46 -5.04 -10.88 12.57
N GLY A 47 -5.92 -9.91 12.80
CA GLY A 47 -6.53 -9.78 14.12
C GLY A 47 -7.19 -8.45 14.47
N THR A 48 -6.51 -7.31 14.29
CA THR A 48 -6.86 -6.15 15.14
C THR A 48 -7.01 -4.80 14.44
N HIS A 49 -6.68 -4.69 13.16
CA HIS A 49 -6.77 -3.42 12.42
C HIS A 49 -7.38 -3.60 11.04
N PRO A 50 -7.94 -2.54 10.43
CA PRO A 50 -8.37 -2.54 9.02
C PRO A 50 -7.18 -2.61 8.03
N VAL A 51 -6.06 -3.20 8.45
CA VAL A 51 -4.83 -3.38 7.67
C VAL A 51 -4.78 -4.82 7.16
N ARG A 52 -4.77 -5.01 5.85
CA ARG A 52 -4.63 -6.30 5.17
C ARG A 52 -3.29 -6.34 4.47
N MET A 53 -2.62 -7.48 4.46
CA MET A 53 -1.45 -7.69 3.61
C MET A 53 -1.64 -8.90 2.72
N ILE A 54 -1.29 -8.74 1.46
CA ILE A 54 -1.44 -9.74 0.40
C ILE A 54 -0.08 -9.92 -0.25
N GLY A 55 0.50 -11.11 -0.09
CA GLY A 55 1.71 -11.49 -0.80
C GLY A 55 1.40 -11.80 -2.25
N THR A 56 2.14 -11.23 -3.19
CA THR A 56 1.89 -11.35 -4.63
C THR A 56 3.15 -11.86 -5.34
N PRO A 57 3.05 -12.82 -6.28
CA PRO A 57 4.19 -13.24 -7.08
C PRO A 57 4.83 -12.05 -7.81
N ARG A 58 6.17 -12.01 -7.90
CA ARG A 58 6.91 -10.88 -8.52
C ARG A 58 6.40 -10.53 -9.92
N MET A 59 6.07 -11.54 -10.73
CA MET A 59 5.56 -11.38 -12.10
C MET A 59 4.12 -10.81 -12.14
N ALA A 60 3.33 -11.05 -11.09
CA ALA A 60 1.93 -10.62 -11.00
C ALA A 60 1.75 -9.33 -10.19
N PHE A 61 2.80 -8.81 -9.55
CA PHE A 61 2.73 -7.65 -8.66
C PHE A 61 2.08 -6.43 -9.33
N TRP A 62 2.61 -5.99 -10.47
CA TRP A 62 2.11 -4.80 -11.17
C TRP A 62 0.72 -5.00 -11.79
N PRO A 63 0.42 -6.13 -12.46
CA PRO A 63 -0.94 -6.43 -12.90
C PRO A 63 -1.96 -6.38 -11.76
N LEU A 64 -1.64 -6.96 -10.60
CA LEU A 64 -2.52 -6.94 -9.42
C LEU A 64 -2.61 -5.54 -8.80
N ALA A 65 -1.51 -4.82 -8.66
CA ALA A 65 -1.51 -3.45 -8.19
C ALA A 65 -2.43 -2.56 -9.04
N TRP A 66 -2.38 -2.74 -10.36
CA TRP A 66 -3.25 -2.02 -11.29
C TRP A 66 -4.72 -2.37 -11.12
N ALA A 67 -5.05 -3.66 -11.06
CA ALA A 67 -6.42 -4.12 -10.85
C ALA A 67 -7.01 -3.60 -9.53
N TRP A 68 -6.22 -3.60 -8.46
CA TRP A 68 -6.62 -3.04 -7.17
C TRP A 68 -6.80 -1.52 -7.20
N CYS A 69 -5.86 -0.78 -7.82
CA CYS A 69 -6.01 0.67 -8.01
C CYS A 69 -7.31 1.00 -8.75
N VAL A 70 -7.50 0.40 -9.94
CA VAL A 70 -8.67 0.68 -10.78
C VAL A 70 -9.96 0.26 -10.09
N GLY A 71 -10.00 -0.93 -9.50
CA GLY A 71 -11.19 -1.41 -8.78
C GLY A 71 -11.55 -0.51 -7.59
N ALA A 72 -10.57 -0.13 -6.76
CA ALA A 72 -10.82 0.76 -5.63
C ALA A 72 -11.23 2.18 -6.07
N TRP A 73 -10.61 2.69 -7.14
CA TRP A 73 -10.96 3.98 -7.75
C TRP A 73 -12.38 3.98 -8.30
N MET A 74 -12.78 2.95 -9.06
CA MET A 74 -14.14 2.82 -9.60
C MET A 74 -15.22 2.75 -8.51
N THR A 75 -14.88 2.23 -7.33
CA THR A 75 -15.79 2.21 -6.17
C THR A 75 -15.79 3.51 -5.35
N GLY A 76 -15.01 4.52 -5.75
CA GLY A 76 -14.87 5.79 -5.01
C GLY A 76 -14.20 5.63 -3.64
N ARG A 77 -13.48 4.52 -3.40
CA ARG A 77 -12.86 4.22 -2.10
C ARG A 77 -11.39 4.55 -2.06
N LEU A 78 -10.72 4.62 -3.21
CA LEU A 78 -9.27 4.85 -3.27
C LEU A 78 -8.95 6.29 -2.90
N GLN A 79 -8.36 6.48 -1.72
CA GLN A 79 -7.96 7.79 -1.21
C GLN A 79 -6.51 8.10 -1.59
N ALA A 80 -5.62 7.11 -1.43
CA ALA A 80 -4.21 7.26 -1.76
C ALA A 80 -3.57 5.92 -2.14
N VAL A 81 -2.45 6.00 -2.85
CA VAL A 81 -1.55 4.87 -3.10
C VAL A 81 -0.21 5.15 -2.44
N TRP A 82 0.19 4.29 -1.52
CA TRP A 82 1.50 4.35 -0.90
C TRP A 82 2.48 3.47 -1.65
N VAL A 83 3.73 3.89 -1.79
CA VAL A 83 4.79 3.13 -2.47
C VAL A 83 6.07 3.19 -1.65
N ASP A 84 6.81 2.09 -1.53
CA ASP A 84 8.09 2.06 -0.78
C ASP A 84 9.34 2.15 -1.68
N HIS A 85 9.15 2.31 -2.99
CA HIS A 85 10.20 2.27 -3.98
C HIS A 85 10.12 3.49 -4.92
N PRO A 86 11.20 4.29 -5.09
CA PRO A 86 11.19 5.50 -5.93
C PRO A 86 10.75 5.25 -7.38
N ARG A 87 11.26 4.19 -8.03
CA ARG A 87 10.81 3.83 -9.39
C ARG A 87 9.29 3.56 -9.50
N SER A 88 8.68 3.08 -8.41
CA SER A 88 7.24 2.77 -8.36
C SER A 88 6.43 4.05 -8.17
N TYR A 89 6.96 5.00 -7.41
CA TYR A 89 6.47 6.38 -7.37
C TYR A 89 6.50 7.02 -8.75
N GLU A 90 7.64 7.04 -9.44
CA GLU A 90 7.75 7.64 -10.79
C GLU A 90 6.79 7.01 -11.82
N ARG A 91 6.60 5.68 -11.71
CA ARG A 91 5.64 4.95 -12.56
C ARG A 91 4.21 5.38 -12.28
N LEU A 92 3.83 5.54 -11.01
CA LEU A 92 2.47 5.87 -10.60
C LEU A 92 2.16 7.36 -10.61
N ALA A 93 3.12 8.25 -10.37
CA ALA A 93 2.95 9.69 -10.37
C ALA A 93 2.43 10.19 -11.74
N ARG A 94 2.92 9.58 -12.83
CA ARG A 94 2.40 9.84 -14.19
C ARG A 94 0.93 9.44 -14.36
N LEU A 95 0.45 8.51 -13.56
CA LEU A 95 -0.92 7.98 -13.62
C LEU A 95 -1.82 8.64 -12.58
N ALA A 96 -1.25 9.16 -11.49
CA ALA A 96 -1.92 9.88 -10.41
C ALA A 96 -2.74 11.06 -10.94
N HIS A 97 -2.15 11.85 -11.84
CA HIS A 97 -2.79 12.99 -12.48
C HIS A 97 -4.04 12.57 -13.29
N ARG A 98 -4.11 11.32 -13.77
CA ARG A 98 -5.24 10.81 -14.55
C ARG A 98 -6.38 10.30 -13.67
N PHE A 99 -6.09 9.83 -12.46
CA PHE A 99 -7.09 9.28 -11.54
C PHE A 99 -7.51 10.24 -10.42
N GLY A 100 -6.81 11.36 -10.25
CA GLY A 100 -7.05 12.27 -9.13
C GLY A 100 -6.73 11.64 -7.77
N VAL A 101 -5.76 10.72 -7.74
CA VAL A 101 -5.38 9.95 -6.54
C VAL A 101 -4.01 10.40 -6.07
N GLU A 102 -3.86 10.64 -4.77
CA GLU A 102 -2.58 10.99 -4.16
C GLU A 102 -1.65 9.77 -4.14
N ILE A 103 -0.39 9.95 -4.57
CA ILE A 103 0.65 8.92 -4.45
C ILE A 103 1.66 9.38 -3.42
N VAL A 104 1.91 8.57 -2.40
CA VAL A 104 2.82 8.90 -1.29
C VAL A 104 4.00 7.94 -1.32
N LEU A 105 5.21 8.48 -1.47
CA LEU A 105 6.44 7.72 -1.31
C LEU A 105 6.77 7.56 0.18
N ILE A 106 6.82 6.32 0.64
CA ILE A 106 7.24 5.94 1.99
C ILE A 106 8.69 5.48 1.92
N THR A 107 9.63 6.37 2.25
CA THR A 107 11.04 6.01 2.38
C THR A 107 11.40 5.70 3.82
N HIS A 108 12.41 4.84 4.04
CA HIS A 108 12.98 4.59 5.37
C HIS A 108 13.51 5.87 6.04
N ASP A 109 14.00 6.85 5.26
CA ASP A 109 14.57 8.09 5.82
C ASP A 109 13.51 9.12 6.22
N ALA A 110 12.30 9.06 5.66
CA ALA A 110 11.21 9.97 6.01
C ALA A 110 10.67 9.76 7.44
N TYR A 111 11.06 8.68 8.13
CA TYR A 111 10.69 8.41 9.52
C TYR A 111 11.55 9.16 10.55
N ARG A 112 12.63 9.85 10.13
CA ARG A 112 13.48 10.66 11.03
C ARG A 112 13.08 12.13 11.10
N ALA A 113 12.07 12.57 10.34
CA ALA A 113 11.71 13.98 10.25
C ALA A 113 10.23 14.23 10.60
N VAL A 114 9.84 13.88 11.84
CA VAL A 114 8.76 14.59 12.55
C VAL A 114 9.11 14.56 14.05
N VAL A 115 9.67 15.67 14.53
CA VAL A 115 9.55 16.13 15.93
C VAL A 115 8.77 17.43 15.86
#